data_AF-A0A2A5GQR0-F1
#
_entry.id   AF-A0A2A5GQR0-F1
#
_cell.length_a   1.000
_cell.length_b   1.000
_cell.length_c   1.000
_cell.angle_alpha   90.00
_cell.angle_beta   90.00
_cell.angle_gamma   90.00
#
_symmetry.space_group_name_H-M   'P 1'
#
loop_
_entity.id
_entity.type
_entity.pdbx_description
1 polymer ?
#
loop_
_entity_poly.entity_id
_entity_poly.type
_entity_poly.pdbx_seq_one_letter_code
_entity_poly.pdbx_strand_id
1 'polypeptide(L)'
;MILFFLIVISLLQFALYFLNNKYKNKVPDFVIFLLVLACYFFIFPRLFYPEPRTDGINCGMPILGIILGFWIFGTIAGIATHLIWKLKKRKTQQNL
;
A
#
# COMPACT_ATOMS: atom_id res chain seq x y z
N MET A 1 2.04 -5.79 14.01
CA MET A 1 3.06 -5.71 12.94
C MET A 1 2.45 -5.27 11.61
N ILE A 2 1.41 -5.94 11.09
CA ILE A 2 0.77 -5.59 9.81
C ILE A 2 0.26 -4.13 9.79
N LEU A 3 -0.47 -3.68 10.81
CA LEU A 3 -0.98 -2.30 10.85
C LEU A 3 0.13 -1.24 10.74
N PHE A 4 1.21 -1.41 11.50
CA PHE A 4 2.37 -0.53 11.44
C PHE A 4 3.01 -0.55 10.04
N PHE A 5 3.14 -1.72 9.43
CA PHE A 5 3.64 -1.87 8.07
C PHE A 5 2.77 -1.11 7.05
N LEU A 6 1.44 -1.19 7.15
CA LEU A 6 0.51 -0.44 6.28
C LEU A 6 0.70 1.08 6.43
N ILE A 7 0.92 1.58 7.65
CA ILE A 7 1.20 3.00 7.90
C ILE A 7 2.51 3.41 7.23
N VAL A 8 3.57 2.62 7.39
CA VAL A 8 4.88 2.89 6.77
C VAL A 8 4.78 2.92 5.24
N ILE A 9 4.11 1.95 4.63
CA ILE A 9 3.90 1.94 3.17
C ILE A 9 3.04 3.12 2.71
N SER A 10 2.05 3.53 3.49
CA SER A 10 1.24 4.72 3.20
C SER A 10 2.09 6.00 3.22
N LEU A 11 2.97 6.14 4.21
CA LEU A 11 3.93 7.25 4.27
C LEU A 11 4.91 7.21 3.09
N LEU A 12 5.40 6.02 2.72
CA LEU A 12 6.28 5.84 1.56
C LEU A 12 5.56 6.22 0.26
N GLN A 13 4.32 5.78 0.07
CA GLN A 13 3.50 6.14 -1.09
C GLN A 13 3.29 7.67 -1.15
N PHE A 14 3.03 8.31 -0.01
CA PHE A 14 2.91 9.76 0.07
C PHE A 14 4.23 10.48 -0.28
N ALA A 15 5.36 9.98 0.23
CA ALA A 15 6.69 10.49 -0.09
C ALA A 15 7.02 10.35 -1.58
N LEU A 16 6.68 9.21 -2.20
CA LEU A 16 6.82 9.00 -3.65
C LEU A 16 6.01 10.02 -4.45
N TYR A 17 4.78 10.31 -4.04
CA TYR A 17 4.00 11.36 -4.71
C TYR A 17 4.63 12.75 -4.57
N PHE A 18 5.10 13.09 -3.37
CA PHE A 18 5.78 14.36 -3.13
C PHE A 18 7.02 14.50 -4.00
N LEU A 19 7.81 13.43 -4.09
CA LEU A 19 9.02 13.37 -4.88
C LEU A 19 8.72 13.44 -6.38
N ASN A 20 7.71 12.71 -6.86
CA ASN A 20 7.22 12.75 -8.24
C ASN A 20 6.74 14.15 -8.65
N ASN A 21 6.16 14.91 -7.71
CA ASN A 21 5.76 16.29 -7.96
C ASN A 21 6.93 17.28 -8.01
N LYS A 22 8.05 16.97 -7.36
CA LYS A 22 9.25 17.81 -7.33
C LYS A 22 10.10 17.67 -8.60
N TYR A 23 10.11 16.50 -9.23
CA TYR A 23 10.91 16.24 -10.43
C TYR A 23 10.20 16.61 -11.74
N LYS A 24 10.98 16.90 -12.80
CA LYS A 24 10.47 17.26 -14.14
C LYS A 24 9.81 16.08 -14.86
N ASN A 25 10.34 14.86 -14.69
CA ASN A 25 9.75 13.65 -15.26
C ASN A 25 8.61 13.15 -14.37
N LYS A 26 7.41 13.64 -14.64
CA LYS A 26 6.20 13.30 -13.89
C LYS A 26 5.66 11.96 -14.38
N VAL A 27 5.73 10.95 -13.52
CA VAL A 27 4.95 9.72 -13.69
C VAL A 27 3.51 10.04 -13.30
N PRO A 28 2.48 9.52 -13.99
CA PRO A 28 1.10 9.72 -13.54
C PRO A 28 0.92 9.18 -12.13
N ASP A 29 0.35 9.97 -11.21
CA ASP A 29 0.13 9.57 -9.81
C ASP A 29 -0.68 8.25 -9.71
N PHE A 30 -1.51 7.95 -10.71
CA PHE A 30 -2.25 6.70 -10.80
C PHE A 30 -1.34 5.46 -10.99
N VAL A 31 -0.21 5.59 -11.68
CA VAL A 31 0.74 4.48 -11.87
C VAL A 31 1.43 4.14 -10.55
N ILE A 32 1.82 5.14 -9.76
CA ILE A 32 2.38 4.93 -8.41
C ILE A 32 1.36 4.20 -7.52
N PHE A 33 0.08 4.60 -7.58
CA PHE A 33 -1.00 3.93 -6.87
C PHE A 33 -1.15 2.45 -7.28
N LEU A 34 -1.20 2.15 -8.58
CA LEU A 34 -1.32 0.78 -9.07
C LEU A 34 -0.13 -0.09 -8.66
N LEU A 35 1.08 0.46 -8.68
CA LEU A 35 2.28 -0.25 -8.25
C LEU A 35 2.19 -0.62 -6.77
N VAL A 36 1.78 0.32 -5.91
CA VAL A 36 1.59 0.05 -4.47
C VAL A 36 0.49 -0.99 -4.23
N LEU A 37 -0.62 -0.95 -4.97
CA LEU A 37 -1.67 -1.98 -4.90
C LEU A 37 -1.14 -3.36 -5.32
N ALA A 38 -0.37 -3.45 -6.40
CA ALA A 38 0.25 -4.70 -6.82
C ALA A 38 1.16 -5.27 -5.71
N CYS A 39 1.92 -4.41 -5.02
CA CYS A 39 2.71 -4.83 -3.87
C CYS A 39 1.83 -5.37 -2.73
N TYR A 40 0.70 -4.72 -2.41
CA TYR A 40 -0.25 -5.21 -1.41
C TYR A 40 -0.87 -6.57 -1.77
N PHE A 41 -1.14 -6.81 -3.05
CA PHE A 41 -1.77 -8.07 -3.46
C PHE A 41 -0.78 -9.23 -3.59
N PHE A 42 0.45 -8.98 -4.04
CA PHE A 42 1.36 -10.06 -4.46
C PHE A 42 2.63 -10.18 -3.63
N ILE A 43 3.17 -9.07 -3.13
CA ILE A 43 4.52 -9.03 -2.53
C ILE A 43 4.44 -9.03 -1.01
N PHE A 44 3.74 -8.05 -0.43
CA PHE A 44 3.73 -7.83 1.00
C PHE A 44 3.11 -8.96 1.84
N PRO A 45 2.02 -9.65 1.42
CA PRO A 45 1.48 -10.77 2.19
C PRO A 45 2.52 -11.85 2.46
N ARG A 46 3.39 -12.14 1.48
CA ARG A 46 4.40 -13.19 1.55
C ARG A 46 5.45 -12.94 2.63
N LEU A 47 5.71 -11.67 2.97
CA LEU A 47 6.66 -11.30 4.02
C LEU A 47 6.16 -11.67 5.43
N PHE A 48 4.89 -12.01 5.57
CA PHE A 48 4.26 -12.32 6.85
C PHE A 48 3.79 -13.77 6.95
N TYR A 49 4.07 -14.61 5.95
CA TYR A 49 3.67 -16.02 5.99
C TYR A 49 4.42 -16.77 7.10
N PRO A 50 3.69 -17.50 7.96
CA PRO A 50 4.31 -18.31 9.00
C PRO A 50 5.04 -19.50 8.37
N GLU A 51 6.05 -20.02 9.09
CA GLU A 51 6.71 -21.25 8.69
C GLU A 51 5.72 -22.42 8.61
N PRO A 52 5.91 -23.36 7.66
CA PRO A 52 5.04 -24.54 7.54
C PRO A 52 5.13 -25.38 8.81
N ARG A 53 3.98 -25.65 9.43
CA ARG A 53 3.89 -26.55 10.59
C ARG A 53 3.74 -27.99 10.10
N THR A 54 4.57 -28.90 10.61
CA THR A 54 4.57 -30.34 10.26
C THR A 54 3.34 -31.09 10.76
N ASP A 55 2.66 -30.51 11.73
CA ASP A 55 1.59 -31.08 12.55
C ASP A 55 0.19 -30.91 11.91
N GLY A 56 0.09 -30.24 10.76
CA GLY A 56 -1.09 -30.28 9.86
C GLY A 56 -2.40 -29.67 10.37
N ILE A 57 -2.52 -29.39 11.67
CA ILE A 57 -3.80 -29.04 12.32
C ILE A 57 -4.35 -27.65 11.96
N ASN A 58 -3.61 -26.82 11.20
CA ASN A 58 -4.08 -25.50 10.72
C ASN A 58 -3.51 -25.14 9.32
N CYS A 59 -3.57 -26.08 8.37
CA CYS A 59 -3.10 -25.82 7.01
C CYS A 59 -3.92 -24.69 6.35
N GLY A 60 -3.30 -23.52 6.11
CA GLY A 60 -3.85 -22.46 5.25
C GLY A 60 -4.70 -21.36 5.94
N MET A 61 -5.30 -21.61 7.10
CA MET A 61 -6.14 -20.61 7.78
C MET A 61 -5.37 -19.33 8.17
N PRO A 62 -4.14 -19.40 8.72
CA PRO A 62 -3.36 -18.20 9.04
C PRO A 62 -2.96 -17.42 7.78
N ILE A 63 -2.63 -18.11 6.69
CA ILE A 63 -2.20 -17.51 5.42
C ILE A 63 -3.35 -16.73 4.80
N LEU A 64 -4.56 -17.30 4.79
CA LEU A 64 -5.74 -16.64 4.25
C LEU A 64 -6.05 -15.33 5.00
N GLY A 65 -5.95 -15.34 6.34
CA GLY A 65 -6.14 -14.13 7.15
C GLY A 65 -5.13 -13.02 6.82
N ILE A 66 -3.86 -13.39 6.59
CA ILE A 66 -2.82 -12.44 6.17
C ILE A 66 -3.14 -11.87 4.79
N ILE A 67 -3.45 -12.72 3.81
CA ILE A 67 -3.79 -12.31 2.44
C ILE A 67 -4.96 -11.33 2.46
N LEU A 68 -6.08 -11.73 3.08
CA LEU A 68 -7.29 -10.89 3.15
C LEU A 68 -7.04 -9.59 3.91
N GLY A 69 -6.23 -9.62 4.97
CA GLY A 69 -5.83 -8.43 5.71
C GLY A 69 -5.10 -7.43 4.82
N PHE A 70 -4.11 -7.87 4.05
CA PHE A 70 -3.40 -7.01 3.11
C PHE A 70 -4.29 -6.53 1.95
N TRP A 71 -5.15 -7.40 1.42
CA TRP A 71 -6.02 -7.06 0.31
C TRP A 71 -7.04 -5.98 0.71
N ILE A 72 -7.70 -6.14 1.85
CA ILE A 72 -8.72 -5.20 2.32
C ILE A 72 -8.07 -3.94 2.87
N PHE A 73 -7.26 -4.06 3.93
CA PHE A 73 -6.71 -2.91 4.62
C PHE A 73 -5.64 -2.19 3.80
N GLY A 74 -4.85 -2.92 2.99
CA GLY A 74 -3.88 -2.31 2.08
C GLY A 74 -4.56 -1.50 0.97
N THR A 75 -5.67 -2.01 0.41
CA THR A 75 -6.45 -1.26 -0.59
C THR A 75 -7.06 0.00 0.02
N ILE A 76 -7.69 -0.09 1.20
CA ILE A 76 -8.24 1.07 1.92
C ILE A 76 -7.15 2.12 2.17
N ALA A 77 -5.99 1.70 2.71
CA ALA A 77 -4.87 2.58 3.00
C ALA A 77 -4.30 3.25 1.74
N GLY A 78 -4.14 2.47 0.65
CA GLY A 78 -3.64 2.96 -0.63
C GLY A 78 -4.58 3.97 -1.29
N ILE A 79 -5.89 3.69 -1.28
CA ILE A 79 -6.92 4.61 -1.80
C ILE A 79 -6.96 5.88 -0.97
N ALA A 80 -7.02 5.76 0.36
CA ALA A 80 -7.06 6.92 1.26
C ALA A 80 -5.85 7.84 1.01
N THR A 81 -4.65 7.28 0.91
CA THR A 81 -3.43 8.04 0.66
C THR A 81 -3.43 8.70 -0.72
N HIS A 82 -3.89 7.99 -1.77
CA HIS A 82 -4.03 8.56 -3.12
C HIS A 82 -5.03 9.72 -3.17
N LEU A 83 -6.18 9.58 -2.49
CA LEU A 83 -7.20 10.63 -2.40
C LEU A 83 -6.70 11.85 -1.63
N ILE A 84 -6.07 11.65 -0.47
CA ILE A 84 -5.47 12.73 0.34
C ILE A 84 -4.44 13.50 -0.50
N TRP A 85 -3.58 12.79 -1.24
CA TRP A 85 -2.61 13.41 -2.14
C TRP A 85 -3.29 14.25 -3.23
N LYS A 86 -4.29 13.70 -3.92
CA LYS A 86 -5.05 14.42 -4.96
C LYS A 86 -5.72 15.68 -4.41
N LEU A 87 -6.33 15.61 -3.23
CA LEU A 87 -6.95 16.76 -2.58
C LEU A 87 -5.91 17.82 -2.22
N LYS A 88 -4.76 17.42 -1.67
CA LYS A 88 -3.65 18.34 -1.36
C LYS A 88 -3.14 19.03 -2.63
N LYS A 89 -2.87 18.27 -3.69
CA LYS A 89 -2.38 18.78 -4.98
C LYS A 89 -3.35 19.76 -5.62
N ARG A 90 -4.66 19.49 -5.58
CA ARG A 90 -5.70 20.42 -6.07
C ARG A 90 -5.71 21.74 -5.30
N LYS A 91 -5.65 21.70 -3.96
CA LYS A 91 -5.58 22.91 -3.12
C LYS A 91 -4.33 23.75 -3.44
N THR A 92 -3.18 23.11 -3.65
CA THR A 92 -1.94 23.83 -4.03
C THR A 92 -2.04 24.49 -5.40
N GLN A 93 -2.79 23.92 -6.36
CA GLN A 93 -3.01 24.51 -7.68
C GLN A 93 -4.07 25.61 -7.70
N GLN A 94 -4.99 25.66 -6.73
CA GLN A 94 -5.99 26.72 -6.60
C GLN A 94 -5.49 27.97 -5.86
N ASN A 95 -4.42 27.83 -5.07
CA ASN A 95 -3.81 28.91 -4.29
C ASN A 95 -2.58 29.55 -4.96
N LEU A 96 -2.28 29.18 -6.21
CA LEU A 96 -1.18 29.70 -7.04
C LEU A 96 -1.78 30.39 -8.27
#